data_AF-A0A9D9BN69-F1
#
_entry.id   AF-A0A9D9BN69-F1
#
_cell.length_a   1.000
_cell.length_b   1.000
_cell.length_c   1.000
_cell.angle_alpha   90.00
_cell.angle_beta   90.00
_cell.angle_gamma   90.00
#
_symmetry.space_group_name_H-M   'P 1'
#
loop_
_entity.id
_entity.type
_entity.pdbx_description
1 polymer ?
#
loop_
_entity_poly.entity_id
_entity_poly.type
_entity_poly.pdbx_seq_one_letter_code
_entity_poly.pdbx_strand_id
1 'polypeptide(L)' 'MKKTVLALFGILVFTSGVILFIIHSNDHDTCETKIEITYGDNGEKITTETHICKEKYNI' A
#
# COMPACT_ATOMS: atom_id res chain seq x y z
N MET A 1 -39.21 -2.43 0.17
CA MET A 1 -38.55 -3.34 1.14
C MET A 1 -37.56 -4.30 0.47
N LYS A 2 -37.98 -5.30 -0.33
CA LYS A 2 -37.04 -6.27 -0.95
C LYS A 2 -35.92 -5.63 -1.79
N LYS A 3 -36.24 -4.64 -2.62
CA LYS A 3 -35.26 -3.88 -3.42
C LYS A 3 -34.28 -3.08 -2.57
N THR A 4 -34.78 -2.47 -1.49
CA THR A 4 -33.96 -1.71 -0.53
C THR A 4 -33.00 -2.61 0.24
N VAL A 5 -33.47 -3.77 0.70
CA VAL A 5 -32.64 -4.77 1.37
C VAL A 5 -31.56 -5.31 0.43
N LEU A 6 -31.91 -5.59 -0.83
CA LEU A 6 -30.94 -6.01 -1.83
C LEU A 6 -29.88 -4.94 -2.10
N ALA A 7 -30.29 -3.67 -2.20
CA ALA A 7 -29.36 -2.55 -2.39
C ALA A 7 -28.42 -2.39 -1.19
N LEU A 8 -28.94 -2.47 0.03
CA LEU A 8 -28.13 -2.39 1.26
C LEU A 8 -27.13 -3.56 1.34
N PHE A 9 -27.56 -4.76 0.97
CA PHE A 9 -26.67 -5.92 0.91
C PHE A 9 -25.56 -5.72 -0.13
N GLY A 10 -25.90 -5.20 -1.31
CA GLY A 10 -24.91 -4.87 -2.34
C GLY A 10 -23.87 -3.86 -1.87
N ILE A 11 -24.32 -2.79 -1.18
CA ILE A 11 -23.41 -1.78 -0.59
C ILE A 11 -22.50 -2.41 0.46
N LEU A 12 -23.03 -3.29 1.31
CA LEU A 12 -22.24 -3.97 2.33
C LEU A 12 -21.14 -4.83 1.71
N VAL A 13 -21.49 -5.65 0.71
CA VAL A 13 -20.54 -6.53 0.01
C VAL A 13 -19.49 -5.73 -0.76
N PHE A 14 -19.90 -4.65 -1.42
CA PHE A 14 -18.98 -3.79 -2.14
C PHE A 14 -17.99 -3.11 -1.20
N THR A 15 -18.50 -2.51 -0.11
CA THR A 15 -17.66 -1.83 0.89
C THR A 15 -16.67 -2.80 1.54
N SER A 16 -17.12 -4.00 1.93
CA SER A 16 -16.23 -4.99 2.53
C SER A 16 -15.17 -5.49 1.53
N GLY A 17 -15.54 -5.69 0.27
CA GLY A 17 -14.61 -6.04 -0.80
C GLY A 17 -13.52 -5.00 -1.01
N VAL A 18 -13.89 -3.71 -1.02
CA VAL A 18 -12.92 -2.60 -1.15
C VAL A 18 -11.98 -2.55 0.05
N ILE A 19 -12.49 -2.69 1.27
CA ILE A 19 -11.64 -2.70 2.48
C ILE A 19 -10.63 -3.86 2.44
N LEU A 20 -11.09 -5.06 2.12
CA LEU A 20 -10.21 -6.23 2.01
C LEU A 20 -9.18 -6.09 0.89
N PHE A 21 -9.57 -5.49 -0.25
CA PHE A 21 -8.64 -5.18 -1.32
C PHE A 21 -7.54 -4.23 -0.87
N ILE A 22 -7.90 -3.14 -0.16
CA ILE A 22 -6.93 -2.18 0.36
C ILE A 22 -5.96 -2.88 1.31
N ILE A 23 -6.46 -3.57 2.35
CA ILE A 23 -5.63 -4.25 3.35
C ILE A 23 -4.70 -5.31 2.73
N HIS A 24 -5.19 -6.10 1.77
CA HIS A 24 -4.40 -7.22 1.27
C HIS A 24 -3.51 -6.88 0.06
N SER A 25 -3.93 -5.91 -0.75
CA SER A 25 -3.28 -5.64 -2.05
C SER A 25 -2.62 -4.27 -2.14
N ASN A 26 -2.97 -3.34 -1.25
CA ASN A 26 -2.60 -1.92 -1.34
C ASN A 26 -2.35 -1.30 0.04
N ASP A 27 -1.86 -2.11 0.98
CA ASP A 27 -1.52 -1.64 2.31
C ASP A 27 -0.02 -1.35 2.39
N HIS A 28 0.28 -0.09 2.70
CA HIS A 28 1.63 0.43 2.85
C HIS A 28 2.33 -0.12 4.11
N ASP A 29 1.63 -0.85 4.98
CA ASP A 29 2.23 -1.55 6.13
C ASP A 29 3.35 -2.53 5.72
N THR A 30 3.38 -2.94 4.46
CA THR A 30 4.43 -3.80 3.89
C THR A 30 5.63 -3.03 3.30
N CYS A 31 5.67 -1.70 3.43
CA CYS A 31 6.75 -0.89 2.89
C CYS A 31 7.94 -0.81 3.85
N GLU A 32 9.09 -1.28 3.39
CA GLU A 32 10.35 -1.26 4.14
C GLU A 32 11.21 -0.09 3.65
N THR A 33 11.77 0.70 4.57
CA THR A 33 12.76 1.73 4.23
C THR A 33 14.16 1.17 4.40
N LYS A 34 14.91 1.09 3.31
CA LYS A 34 16.34 0.74 3.31
C LYS A 34 17.17 2.03 3.21
N ILE A 35 18.01 2.26 4.22
CA ILE A 35 18.98 3.36 4.20
C ILE A 35 20.35 2.77 3.84
N GLU A 36 20.95 3.28 2.78
CA GLU A 36 22.28 2.91 2.32
C GLU A 36 23.21 4.12 2.39
N ILE A 37 24.33 3.97 3.10
CA ILE A 37 25.33 5.02 3.21
C ILE A 37 26.51 4.60 2.33
N THR A 38 26.81 5.41 1.33
CA THR A 38 27.97 5.26 0.46
C THR A 38 28.88 6.47 0.60
N TYR A 39 30.14 6.34 0.22
CA TYR A 39 31.09 7.44 0.19
C TYR A 39 31.48 7.69 -1.27
N GLY A 40 31.34 8.93 -1.73
CA GLY A 40 31.75 9.34 -3.06
C GLY A 40 33.26 9.49 -3.18
N ASP A 41 33.74 9.67 -4.40
CA ASP A 41 35.18 9.67 -4.73
C ASP A 41 35.97 10.79 -4.02
N ASN A 42 35.29 11.86 -3.55
CA ASN A 42 35.92 12.96 -2.81
C ASN A 42 35.76 12.81 -1.28
N GLY A 43 35.29 11.65 -0.80
CA GLY A 43 35.04 11.37 0.60
C GLY A 43 33.72 11.93 1.14
N GLU A 44 32.85 12.44 0.27
CA GLU A 44 31.52 12.89 0.64
C GLU A 44 30.64 11.72 1.11
N LYS A 45 29.89 11.91 2.20
CA LYS A 45 28.92 10.92 2.67
C LYS A 45 27.63 11.06 1.86
N ILE A 46 27.32 10.04 1.07
CA ILE A 46 26.09 9.92 0.29
C ILE A 46 25.13 9.02 1.06
N THR A 47 23.94 9.51 1.38
CA THR A 47 22.88 8.72 2.01
C THR A 47 21.77 8.51 1.00
N THR A 48 21.50 7.25 0.67
CA THR A 48 20.45 6.84 -0.25
C THR A 48 19.36 6.17 0.56
N GLU A 49 18.17 6.76 0.57
CA GLU A 49 16.98 6.16 1.13
C GLU A 49 16.18 5.50 0.01
N THR A 50 15.87 4.21 0.16
CA THR A 50 15.08 3.44 -0.79
C THR A 50 13.86 2.89 -0.09
N HIS A 51 12.67 3.21 -0.60
CA HIS A 51 11.43 2.62 -0.14
C HIS A 51 11.12 1.37 -0.96
N ILE A 52 11.01 0.23 -0.30
CA ILE A 52 10.69 -1.07 -0.90
C ILE A 52 9.27 -1.42 -0.47
N CYS A 53 8.30 -0.98 -1.26
CA CYS A 53 6.90 -1.32 -1.03
C CYS A 53 6.56 -2.62 -1.77
N LYS A 54 6.01 -3.60 -1.04
CA LYS A 54 5.60 -4.91 -1.59
C LYS A 54 4.16 -4.92 -2.12
N GLU A 55 3.58 -3.74 -2.27
CA GLU A 55 2.21 -3.56 -2.75
C GLU A 55 2.07 -4.05 -4.19
N LYS A 56 0.98 -4.76 -4.45
CA LYS A 56 0.72 -5.33 -5.78
C LYS A 56 0.31 -4.26 -6.79
N TYR A 57 -0.26 -3.16 -6.31
CA TYR A 57 -0.79 -2.07 -7.12
C TYR A 57 -0.20 -0.72 -6.66
N ASN A 58 1.12 -0.59 -6.74
CA ASN A 58 1.74 0.73 -6.61
C ASN A 58 1.49 1.52 -7.92
N ILE A 59 0.61 2.54 -7.89
CA ILE A 59 0.43 3.51 -8.99
C ILE A 59 1.32 4.72 -8.73
#